data_AF-A0A2V9GJF5-F1
#
_entry.id   AF-A0A2V9GJF5-F1
#
_cell.length_a   1.000
_cell.length_b   1.000
_cell.length_c   1.000
_cell.angle_alpha   90.00
_cell.angle_beta   90.00
_cell.angle_gamma   90.00
#
_symmetry.space_group_name_H-M   'P 1'
#
loop_
_entity.id
_entity.type
_entity.pdbx_description
1 polymer ?
#
loop_
_entity_poly.entity_id
_entity_poly.type
_entity_poly.pdbx_seq_one_letter_code
_entity_poly.pdbx_strand_id
1 'polypeptide(L)'
;MKRLAYIDWMRGLACVLMFQTHCYDSWMSPEAKKSSSLIGWSRLGGTLPAPLFIFLAGVSFALVTEKLREKGIKRNAIAKQTILRGAEVFGMGLLFRVQEFALGYAWSPWTDLLRVDVLNILGLSMMLMGALCWITGDGDVAAARIRTLAAGILVALSVAMATPPLWTTYRPKFLPWSLESYINGVHVFDQPQPWLFPLFPWSAFAFAGLAVGFFLFSDCARRTSCRSCSICRACAYTRSMTTGTATRISS
;
A
#
# COMPACT_ATOMS: atom_id res chain seq x y z
N MET A 1 -13.01 19.16 -6.72
CA MET A 1 -12.63 17.74 -6.49
C MET A 1 -13.44 17.22 -5.31
N LYS A 2 -14.06 16.04 -5.39
CA LYS A 2 -14.51 15.34 -4.17
C LYS A 2 -13.37 14.41 -3.73
N ARG A 3 -12.78 14.72 -2.58
CA ARG A 3 -11.77 13.91 -1.90
C ARG A 3 -12.37 12.53 -1.59
N LEU A 4 -11.64 11.44 -1.86
CA LEU A 4 -12.12 10.09 -1.56
C LEU A 4 -11.97 9.84 -0.06
N ALA A 5 -12.96 10.29 0.71
CA ALA A 5 -12.93 10.27 2.17
C ALA A 5 -12.59 8.88 2.75
N TYR A 6 -13.01 7.79 2.10
CA TYR A 6 -12.70 6.43 2.55
C TYR A 6 -11.20 6.10 2.51
N ILE A 7 -10.44 6.60 1.52
CA ILE A 7 -8.99 6.38 1.45
C ILE A 7 -8.29 7.13 2.59
N ASP A 8 -8.74 8.35 2.84
CA ASP A 8 -8.20 9.15 3.93
C ASP A 8 -8.51 8.56 5.31
N TRP A 9 -9.73 8.04 5.51
CA TRP A 9 -10.10 7.31 6.72
C TRP A 9 -9.29 6.04 6.91
N MET A 10 -9.08 5.24 5.86
CA MET A 10 -8.25 4.02 5.96
C MET A 10 -6.78 4.35 6.26
N ARG A 11 -6.23 5.44 5.69
CA ARG A 11 -4.89 5.92 6.03
C ARG A 11 -4.82 6.39 7.48
N GLY A 12 -5.85 7.11 7.95
CA GLY A 12 -5.98 7.50 9.35
C GLY A 12 -6.02 6.31 10.29
N LEU A 13 -6.82 5.29 9.96
CA LEU A 13 -6.88 4.04 10.71
C LEU A 13 -5.52 3.33 10.75
N ALA A 14 -4.81 3.25 9.62
CA ALA A 14 -3.47 2.68 9.57
C ALA A 14 -2.50 3.41 10.50
N CYS A 15 -2.54 4.75 10.52
CA CYS A 15 -1.72 5.54 11.44
C CYS A 15 -2.07 5.29 12.90
N VAL A 16 -3.37 5.26 13.26
CA VAL A 16 -3.82 5.01 14.64
C VAL A 16 -3.37 3.63 15.12
N LEU A 17 -3.57 2.59 14.30
CA LEU A 17 -3.14 1.23 14.63
C LEU A 17 -1.61 1.13 14.77
N MET A 18 -0.84 1.81 13.90
CA MET A 18 0.61 1.86 13.98
C MET A 18 1.07 2.49 15.31
N PHE A 19 0.53 3.65 15.69
CA PHE A 19 0.82 4.28 16.98
C PHE A 19 0.46 3.37 18.14
N GLN A 20 -0.73 2.77 18.11
CA GLN A 20 -1.17 1.85 19.16
C GLN A 20 -0.17 0.72 19.38
N THR A 21 0.30 0.07 18.32
CA THR A 21 1.23 -1.06 18.42
C THR A 21 2.58 -0.66 19.00
N HIS A 22 3.18 0.44 18.54
CA HIS A 22 4.47 0.89 19.06
C HIS A 22 4.37 1.41 20.50
N CYS A 23 3.28 2.08 20.87
CA CYS A 23 3.04 2.50 22.25
C CYS A 23 2.88 1.28 23.18
N TYR A 24 2.11 0.27 22.76
CA TYR A 24 1.94 -0.95 23.55
C TYR A 24 3.25 -1.72 23.69
N ASP A 25 4.07 -1.75 22.64
CA ASP A 25 5.36 -2.43 22.71
C ASP A 25 6.36 -1.69 23.63
N SER A 26 6.35 -0.35 23.63
CA SER A 26 7.27 0.47 24.41
C SER A 26 6.88 0.60 25.89
N TRP A 27 5.58 0.61 26.20
CA TRP A 27 5.08 0.99 27.53
C TRP A 27 4.53 -0.16 28.38
N MET A 28 4.34 -1.35 27.80
CA MET A 28 3.85 -2.52 28.56
C MET A 28 5.00 -3.40 29.03
N SER A 29 4.92 -3.89 30.28
CA SER A 29 5.85 -4.89 30.79
C SER A 29 5.69 -6.25 30.06
N PRO A 30 6.75 -7.07 30.01
CA PRO A 30 6.70 -8.40 29.38
C PRO A 30 5.59 -9.32 29.92
N GLU A 31 5.28 -9.20 31.21
CA GLU A 31 4.22 -9.96 31.90
C GLU A 31 2.85 -9.45 31.47
N ALA A 32 2.67 -8.12 31.42
CA ALA A 32 1.43 -7.52 30.95
C ALA A 32 1.13 -7.93 29.50
N LYS A 33 2.17 -8.03 28.65
CA LYS A 33 2.05 -8.49 27.25
C LYS A 33 1.53 -9.93 27.11
N LYS A 34 1.61 -10.79 28.13
CA LYS A 34 1.21 -12.21 28.05
C LYS A 34 -0.23 -12.49 28.54
N SER A 35 -0.82 -11.60 29.33
CA SER A 35 -1.96 -11.97 30.20
C SER A 35 -3.37 -11.64 29.71
N SER A 36 -3.60 -11.20 28.46
CA SER A 36 -4.96 -10.84 28.02
C SER A 36 -5.28 -11.19 26.57
N SER A 37 -6.48 -11.70 26.33
CA SER A 37 -7.06 -11.91 24.99
C SER A 37 -7.15 -10.61 24.18
N LEU A 38 -7.34 -9.45 24.84
CA LEU A 38 -7.31 -8.13 24.22
C LEU A 38 -5.92 -7.77 23.66
N ILE A 39 -4.84 -8.33 24.23
CA ILE A 39 -3.47 -8.15 23.74
C ILE A 39 -3.18 -9.09 22.56
N GLY A 40 -3.82 -10.27 22.54
CA GLY A 40 -3.85 -11.11 21.34
C GLY A 40 -4.45 -10.36 20.15
N TRP A 41 -5.61 -9.71 20.36
CA TRP A 41 -6.25 -8.87 19.34
C TRP A 41 -5.41 -7.65 18.94
N SER A 42 -4.72 -7.00 19.89
CA SER A 42 -3.86 -5.84 19.58
C SER A 42 -2.59 -6.23 18.80
N ARG A 43 -2.03 -7.42 19.04
CA ARG A 43 -0.90 -7.97 18.24
C ARG A 43 -1.33 -8.29 16.81
N LEU A 44 -2.50 -8.88 16.65
CA LEU A 44 -3.12 -9.09 15.33
C LEU A 44 -3.40 -7.76 14.64
N GLY A 45 -3.90 -6.77 15.38
CA GLY A 45 -4.06 -5.40 14.91
C GLY A 45 -2.75 -4.70 14.55
N GLY A 46 -1.64 -5.10 15.18
CA GLY A 46 -0.31 -4.50 15.00
C GLY A 46 0.53 -5.07 13.85
N THR A 47 0.15 -6.22 13.29
CA THR A 47 0.75 -6.72 12.04
C THR A 47 0.05 -6.16 10.79
N LEU A 48 -1.15 -5.60 10.94
CA LEU A 48 -1.96 -5.00 9.87
C LEU A 48 -1.58 -3.58 9.40
N PRO A 49 -0.95 -2.68 10.20
CA PRO A 49 -0.75 -1.30 9.77
C PRO A 49 0.18 -1.20 8.57
N ALA A 50 1.29 -1.95 8.58
CA ALA A 50 2.27 -1.91 7.50
C ALA A 50 1.73 -2.48 6.17
N PRO A 51 1.11 -3.68 6.12
CA PRO A 51 0.50 -4.18 4.88
C PRO A 51 -0.59 -3.25 4.36
N LEU A 52 -1.43 -2.71 5.25
CA LEU A 52 -2.50 -1.79 4.89
C LEU A 52 -1.94 -0.48 4.32
N PHE A 53 -0.93 0.11 4.96
CA PHE A 53 -0.32 1.36 4.50
C PHE A 53 0.32 1.21 3.12
N ILE A 54 1.07 0.13 2.91
CA ILE A 54 1.73 -0.17 1.63
C ILE A 54 0.69 -0.45 0.53
N PHE A 55 -0.36 -1.21 0.84
CA PHE A 55 -1.47 -1.46 -0.08
C PHE A 55 -2.20 -0.16 -0.48
N LEU A 56 -2.55 0.68 0.49
CA LEU A 56 -3.21 1.96 0.23
C LEU A 56 -2.31 2.94 -0.54
N ALA A 57 -0.99 2.88 -0.35
CA ALA A 57 -0.05 3.62 -1.17
C ALA A 57 -0.10 3.16 -2.64
N GLY A 58 -0.19 1.86 -2.89
CA GLY A 58 -0.41 1.30 -4.23
C GLY A 58 -1.73 1.75 -4.87
N VAL A 59 -2.84 1.73 -4.12
CA VAL A 59 -4.14 2.23 -4.60
C VAL A 59 -4.05 3.72 -4.94
N SER A 60 -3.42 4.51 -4.06
CA SER A 60 -3.22 5.95 -4.25
C SER A 60 -2.38 6.24 -5.51
N PHE A 61 -1.34 5.44 -5.74
CA PHE A 61 -0.50 5.52 -6.93
C PHE A 61 -1.30 5.29 -8.21
N ALA A 62 -2.17 4.27 -8.24
CA ALA A 62 -3.01 3.98 -9.40
C ALA A 62 -3.95 5.14 -9.72
N LEU A 63 -4.60 5.73 -8.71
CA LEU A 63 -5.50 6.89 -8.88
C LEU A 63 -4.78 8.11 -9.45
N VAL A 64 -3.58 8.39 -8.95
CA VAL A 64 -2.76 9.50 -9.46
C VAL A 64 -2.33 9.23 -10.91
N THR A 65 -1.89 8.01 -11.20
CA THR A 65 -1.43 7.60 -12.54
C THR A 65 -2.55 7.69 -13.58
N GLU A 66 -3.74 7.17 -13.27
CA GLU A 66 -4.90 7.25 -14.17
C GLU A 66 -5.32 8.70 -14.43
N LYS A 67 -5.35 9.53 -13.39
CA LYS A 67 -5.68 10.95 -13.56
C LYS A 67 -4.67 11.70 -14.42
N LEU A 68 -3.38 11.35 -14.36
CA LEU A 68 -2.36 11.94 -15.22
C LEU A 68 -2.49 11.44 -16.68
N ARG A 69 -2.86 10.17 -16.87
CA ARG A 69 -3.16 9.60 -18.20
C ARG A 69 -4.39 10.26 -18.83
N GLU A 70 -5.47 10.44 -18.08
CA GLU A 70 -6.69 11.13 -18.53
C GLU A 70 -6.42 12.59 -18.94
N LYS A 71 -5.43 13.23 -18.31
CA LYS A 71 -4.96 14.57 -18.68
C LYS A 71 -4.03 14.59 -19.90
N GLY A 72 -3.77 13.45 -20.52
CA GLY A 72 -2.87 13.33 -21.68
C GLY A 72 -1.39 13.56 -21.35
N ILE A 73 -0.98 13.43 -20.09
CA ILE A 73 0.44 13.59 -19.73
C ILE A 73 1.25 12.42 -20.29
N LYS A 74 2.37 12.72 -20.95
CA LYS A 74 3.26 11.71 -21.54
C LYS A 74 3.72 10.70 -20.47
N ARG A 75 3.76 9.41 -20.84
CA ARG A 75 4.18 8.31 -19.94
C ARG A 75 5.54 8.55 -19.26
N ASN A 76 6.51 9.13 -19.98
CA ASN A 76 7.85 9.42 -19.46
C ASN A 76 7.80 10.44 -18.32
N ALA A 77 6.92 11.44 -18.43
CA ALA A 77 6.75 12.45 -17.39
C ALA A 77 6.06 11.86 -16.16
N ILE A 78 5.05 11.00 -16.35
CA ILE A 78 4.39 10.28 -15.25
C ILE A 78 5.38 9.38 -14.52
N ALA A 79 6.16 8.59 -15.26
CA ALA A 79 7.17 7.69 -14.71
C ALA A 79 8.25 8.47 -13.95
N LYS A 80 8.81 9.53 -14.55
CA LYS A 80 9.81 10.38 -13.91
C LYS A 80 9.27 11.00 -12.62
N GLN A 81 8.07 11.57 -12.65
CA GLN A 81 7.45 12.17 -11.47
C GLN A 81 7.26 11.13 -10.35
N THR A 82 6.71 9.97 -10.68
CA THR A 82 6.42 8.92 -9.69
C THR A 82 7.68 8.27 -9.12
N ILE A 83 8.70 8.02 -9.94
CA ILE A 83 10.00 7.51 -9.52
C ILE A 83 10.72 8.53 -8.64
N LEU A 84 10.75 9.81 -9.00
CA LEU A 84 11.38 10.85 -8.19
C LEU A 84 10.68 10.99 -6.83
N ARG A 85 9.35 10.94 -6.78
CA ARG A 85 8.62 10.91 -5.50
C ARG A 85 8.94 9.66 -4.68
N GLY A 86 9.09 8.50 -5.30
CA GLY A 86 9.55 7.28 -4.64
C GLY A 86 10.97 7.42 -4.08
N ALA A 87 11.88 8.04 -4.84
CA ALA A 87 13.24 8.32 -4.42
C ALA A 87 13.32 9.34 -3.27
N GLU A 88 12.46 10.37 -3.27
CA GLU A 88 12.32 11.30 -2.15
C GLU A 88 11.89 10.57 -0.87
N VAL A 89 10.88 9.70 -0.94
CA VAL A 89 10.42 8.92 0.22
C VAL A 89 11.51 7.96 0.72
N PHE A 90 12.21 7.31 -0.21
CA PHE A 90 13.35 6.46 0.12
C PHE A 90 14.46 7.25 0.81
N GLY A 91 14.81 8.43 0.29
CA GLY A 91 15.79 9.34 0.87
C GLY A 91 15.38 9.81 2.27
N MET A 92 14.11 10.14 2.48
CA MET A 92 13.60 10.47 3.82
C MET A 92 13.69 9.27 4.78
N GLY A 93 13.45 8.04 4.31
CA GLY A 93 13.65 6.82 5.10
C GLY A 93 15.09 6.68 5.60
N LEU A 94 16.07 6.91 4.71
CA LEU A 94 17.49 6.92 5.09
C LEU A 94 17.84 8.07 6.05
N LEU A 95 17.30 9.26 5.83
CA LEU A 95 17.52 10.41 6.72
C LEU A 95 16.98 10.15 8.14
N PHE A 96 15.80 9.53 8.27
CA PHE A 96 15.27 9.15 9.57
C PHE A 96 16.16 8.13 10.29
N ARG A 97 16.78 7.19 9.56
CA ARG A 97 17.76 6.26 10.15
C ARG A 97 19.01 6.98 10.64
N VAL A 98 19.53 7.94 9.88
CA VAL A 98 20.68 8.76 10.31
C VAL A 98 20.32 9.55 11.57
N GLN A 99 19.14 10.14 11.63
CA GLN A 99 18.65 10.85 12.80
C GLN A 99 18.51 9.91 14.02
N GLU A 100 17.92 8.73 13.85
CA GLU A 100 17.77 7.73 14.93
C GLU A 100 19.13 7.29 15.47
N PHE A 101 20.08 7.00 14.58
CA PHE A 101 21.45 6.64 14.96
C PHE A 101 22.15 7.78 15.70
N ALA A 102 21.99 9.03 15.25
CA ALA A 102 22.57 10.19 15.93
C ALA A 102 21.99 10.42 17.33
N LEU A 103 20.69 10.21 17.52
CA LEU A 103 20.04 10.29 18.84
C LEU A 103 20.41 9.11 19.75
N GLY A 104 20.67 7.94 19.16
CA GLY A 104 21.08 6.71 19.85
C GLY A 104 22.60 6.49 19.92
N TYR A 105 23.42 7.51 19.61
CA TYR A 105 24.85 7.38 19.28
C TYR A 105 25.71 6.62 20.32
N ALA A 106 25.32 6.61 21.60
CA ALA A 106 26.04 5.88 22.65
C ALA A 106 25.58 4.42 22.84
N TRP A 107 24.44 4.03 22.29
CA TRP A 107 23.77 2.74 22.56
C TRP A 107 23.44 1.94 21.28
N SER A 108 23.53 2.56 20.11
CA SER A 108 23.19 1.95 18.82
C SER A 108 24.44 1.54 18.02
N PRO A 109 24.54 0.29 17.56
CA PRO A 109 25.61 -0.15 16.67
C PRO A 109 25.50 0.53 15.29
N TRP A 110 26.64 0.77 14.63
CA TRP A 110 26.68 1.40 13.29
C TRP A 110 25.85 0.64 12.24
N THR A 111 25.63 -0.65 12.45
CA THR A 111 24.84 -1.51 11.57
C THR A 111 23.38 -1.06 11.49
N ASP A 112 22.84 -0.39 12.52
CA ASP A 112 21.45 0.10 12.53
C ASP A 112 21.18 1.14 11.43
N LEU A 113 22.21 1.86 10.96
CA LEU A 113 22.10 2.76 9.80
C LEU A 113 21.63 2.05 8.53
N LEU A 114 21.99 0.77 8.38
CA LEU A 114 21.67 -0.06 7.23
C LEU A 114 20.47 -0.98 7.49
N ARG A 115 19.71 -0.75 8.58
CA ARG A 115 18.46 -1.45 8.84
C ARG A 115 17.40 -0.99 7.85
N VAL A 116 16.68 -1.94 7.26
CA VAL A 116 15.63 -1.66 6.27
C VAL A 116 14.30 -1.41 6.96
N ASP A 117 13.71 -0.25 6.67
CA ASP A 117 12.45 0.22 7.24
C ASP A 117 11.34 0.36 6.19
N VAL A 118 10.10 0.53 6.63
CA VAL A 118 8.88 0.63 5.83
C VAL A 118 8.96 1.74 4.78
N LEU A 119 9.56 2.89 5.09
CA LEU A 119 9.74 3.99 4.13
C LEU A 119 10.65 3.60 2.97
N ASN A 120 11.70 2.83 3.25
CA ASN A 120 12.63 2.38 2.21
C ASN A 120 11.90 1.47 1.21
N ILE A 121 11.12 0.50 1.70
CA ILE A 121 10.36 -0.40 0.82
C ILE A 121 9.21 0.31 0.13
N LEU A 122 8.57 1.29 0.78
CA LEU A 122 7.54 2.09 0.15
C LEU A 122 8.11 2.88 -1.03
N GLY A 123 9.25 3.55 -0.83
CA GLY A 123 9.96 4.28 -1.88
C GLY A 123 10.40 3.38 -3.04
N LEU A 124 11.02 2.23 -2.74
CA LEU A 124 11.39 1.22 -3.74
C LEU A 124 10.18 0.69 -4.50
N SER A 125 9.10 0.36 -3.82
CA SER A 125 7.87 -0.12 -4.45
C SER A 125 7.26 0.95 -5.35
N MET A 126 7.26 2.23 -4.96
CA MET A 126 6.81 3.33 -5.81
C MET A 126 7.66 3.48 -7.07
N MET A 127 8.98 3.35 -6.95
CA MET A 127 9.89 3.39 -8.11
C MET A 127 9.62 2.22 -9.06
N LEU A 128 9.47 0.99 -8.53
CA LEU A 128 9.15 -0.19 -9.33
C LEU A 128 7.77 -0.09 -10.01
N MET A 129 6.75 0.43 -9.31
CA MET A 129 5.43 0.69 -9.89
C MET A 129 5.49 1.76 -10.99
N GLY A 130 6.31 2.80 -10.82
CA GLY A 130 6.57 3.81 -11.84
C GLY A 130 7.21 3.23 -13.11
N ALA A 131 8.21 2.36 -12.93
CA ALA A 131 8.82 1.61 -14.03
C ALA A 131 7.81 0.68 -14.72
N LEU A 132 6.99 -0.04 -13.95
CA LEU A 132 5.95 -0.91 -14.48
C LEU A 132 4.93 -0.13 -15.33
N CYS A 133 4.47 1.03 -14.82
CA CYS A 133 3.53 1.90 -15.53
C CYS A 133 4.14 2.55 -16.78
N TRP A 134 5.46 2.72 -16.81
CA TRP A 134 6.18 3.19 -17.99
C TRP A 134 6.23 2.14 -19.10
N ILE A 135 6.56 0.90 -18.74
CA ILE A 135 6.63 -0.26 -19.66
C ILE A 135 5.26 -0.57 -20.26
N THR A 136 4.22 -0.55 -19.42
CA THR A 136 2.85 -0.91 -19.82
C THR A 136 2.04 0.28 -20.36
N GLY A 137 2.61 1.47 -20.34
CA GLY A 137 1.93 2.75 -20.60
C GLY A 137 1.86 3.19 -22.06
N ASP A 138 2.23 2.35 -23.02
CA ASP A 138 2.17 2.68 -24.46
C ASP A 138 0.74 2.66 -25.02
N GLY A 139 0.42 3.42 -26.06
CA GLY A 139 -0.88 3.33 -26.73
C GLY A 139 -2.08 3.88 -25.95
N ASP A 140 -3.28 3.35 -26.21
CA ASP A 140 -4.55 3.82 -25.62
C ASP A 140 -4.60 3.63 -24.09
N VAL A 141 -5.18 4.60 -23.39
CA VAL A 141 -5.30 4.64 -21.92
C VAL A 141 -6.03 3.40 -21.40
N ALA A 142 -7.09 2.95 -22.11
CA ALA A 142 -7.83 1.74 -21.72
C ALA A 142 -6.96 0.46 -21.81
N ALA A 143 -6.21 0.32 -22.91
CA ALA A 143 -5.31 -0.81 -23.11
C ALA A 143 -4.10 -0.77 -22.16
N ALA A 144 -3.57 0.42 -21.88
CA ALA A 144 -2.52 0.64 -20.89
C ALA A 144 -3.00 0.28 -19.47
N ARG A 145 -4.23 0.64 -19.11
CA ARG A 145 -4.85 0.27 -17.83
C ARG A 145 -4.93 -1.24 -17.63
N ILE A 146 -5.44 -1.96 -18.62
CA ILE A 146 -5.58 -3.43 -18.55
C ILE A 146 -4.20 -4.09 -18.43
N ARG A 147 -3.21 -3.63 -19.20
CA ARG A 147 -1.83 -4.13 -19.09
C ARG A 147 -1.20 -3.83 -17.74
N THR A 148 -1.34 -2.60 -17.20
CA THR A 148 -0.85 -2.28 -15.85
C THR A 148 -1.50 -3.15 -14.79
N LEU A 149 -2.80 -3.42 -14.90
CA LEU A 149 -3.54 -4.26 -13.97
C LEU A 149 -3.02 -5.70 -14.01
N ALA A 150 -2.95 -6.30 -15.21
CA ALA A 150 -2.47 -7.66 -15.38
C ALA A 150 -1.01 -7.81 -14.92
N ALA A 151 -0.16 -6.85 -15.27
CA ALA A 151 1.24 -6.85 -14.84
C ALA A 151 1.38 -6.64 -13.33
N GLY A 152 0.54 -5.80 -12.70
CA GLY A 152 0.50 -5.62 -11.25
C GLY A 152 0.11 -6.90 -10.52
N ILE A 153 -0.90 -7.62 -10.99
CA ILE A 153 -1.29 -8.93 -10.45
C ILE A 153 -0.15 -9.93 -10.61
N LEU A 154 0.45 -10.01 -11.81
CA LEU A 154 1.56 -10.92 -12.09
C LEU A 154 2.74 -10.67 -11.15
N VAL A 155 3.13 -9.41 -10.95
CA VAL A 155 4.22 -9.03 -10.05
C VAL A 155 3.86 -9.33 -8.59
N ALA A 156 2.63 -9.05 -8.16
CA ALA A 156 2.21 -9.38 -6.79
C ALA A 156 2.27 -10.89 -6.53
N LEU A 157 1.80 -11.70 -7.47
CA LEU A 157 1.84 -13.16 -7.39
C LEU A 157 3.28 -13.69 -7.46
N SER A 158 4.11 -13.15 -8.36
CA SER A 158 5.51 -13.58 -8.47
C SER A 158 6.31 -13.27 -7.21
N VAL A 159 6.09 -12.09 -6.59
CA VAL A 159 6.70 -11.74 -5.31
C VAL A 159 6.21 -12.68 -4.20
N ALA A 160 4.91 -12.97 -4.14
CA ALA A 160 4.37 -13.89 -3.15
C ALA A 160 4.94 -15.31 -3.29
N MET A 161 5.08 -15.82 -4.53
CA MET A 161 5.66 -17.13 -4.81
C MET A 161 7.17 -17.19 -4.61
N ALA A 162 7.88 -16.09 -4.89
CA ALA A 162 9.33 -15.99 -4.67
C ALA A 162 9.68 -15.79 -3.19
N THR A 163 8.74 -15.36 -2.35
CA THR A 163 9.01 -15.08 -0.92
C THR A 163 9.47 -16.35 -0.17
N PRO A 164 8.74 -17.49 -0.16
CA PRO A 164 9.20 -18.68 0.55
C PRO A 164 10.62 -19.14 0.18
N PRO A 165 10.99 -19.33 -1.11
CA PRO A 165 12.33 -19.77 -1.45
C PRO A 165 13.42 -18.74 -1.07
N LEU A 166 13.15 -17.44 -1.18
CA LEU A 166 14.11 -16.38 -0.78
C LEU A 166 14.32 -16.29 0.73
N TRP A 167 13.38 -16.81 1.52
CA TRP A 167 13.47 -16.86 2.98
C TRP A 167 14.08 -18.16 3.51
N THR A 168 13.98 -19.27 2.76
CA THR A 168 14.41 -20.59 3.25
C THR A 168 15.51 -21.22 2.39
N THR A 169 15.16 -21.71 1.20
CA THR A 169 15.98 -22.65 0.42
C THR A 169 16.99 -21.96 -0.51
N TYR A 170 16.62 -20.85 -1.13
CA TYR A 170 17.40 -20.14 -2.15
C TYR A 170 17.79 -18.74 -1.69
N ARG A 171 18.38 -18.64 -0.49
CA ARG A 171 18.85 -17.36 0.05
C ARG A 171 20.05 -16.84 -0.76
N PRO A 172 20.06 -15.55 -1.16
CA PRO A 172 21.13 -14.97 -1.94
C PRO A 172 22.35 -14.62 -1.08
N LYS A 173 22.98 -15.64 -0.46
CA LYS A 173 24.14 -15.50 0.44
C LYS A 173 25.41 -14.91 -0.21
N PHE A 174 25.41 -14.81 -1.54
CA PHE A 174 26.51 -14.19 -2.29
C PHE A 174 26.49 -12.65 -2.19
N LEU A 175 25.37 -12.06 -1.76
CA LEU A 175 25.25 -10.61 -1.57
C LEU A 175 25.76 -10.20 -0.18
N PRO A 176 26.35 -9.00 -0.04
CA PRO A 176 26.59 -8.41 1.27
C PRO A 176 25.27 -8.30 2.06
N TRP A 177 25.35 -8.49 3.38
CA TRP A 177 24.19 -8.45 4.28
C TRP A 177 23.33 -7.19 4.12
N SER A 178 23.94 -6.05 3.76
CA SER A 178 23.24 -4.78 3.56
C SER A 178 22.28 -4.82 2.37
N LEU A 179 22.64 -5.49 1.28
CA LEU A 179 21.78 -5.68 0.12
C LEU A 179 20.81 -6.85 0.31
N GLU A 180 21.28 -7.95 0.92
CA GLU A 180 20.41 -9.08 1.26
C GLU A 180 19.26 -8.64 2.17
N SER A 181 19.50 -7.70 3.09
CA SER A 181 18.48 -7.12 3.97
C SER A 181 17.31 -6.49 3.21
N TYR A 182 17.53 -5.92 2.02
CA TYR A 182 16.43 -5.41 1.18
C TYR A 182 15.64 -6.53 0.51
N ILE A 183 16.17 -7.75 0.39
CA ILE A 183 15.49 -8.88 -0.26
C ILE A 183 14.70 -9.68 0.77
N ASN A 184 15.34 -10.14 1.83
CA ASN A 184 14.76 -11.09 2.80
C ASN A 184 14.91 -10.63 4.27
N GLY A 185 15.49 -9.46 4.55
CA GLY A 185 15.52 -8.90 5.90
C GLY A 185 16.45 -9.66 6.85
N VAL A 186 17.60 -10.14 6.36
CA VAL A 186 18.58 -10.88 7.18
C VAL A 186 19.35 -9.99 8.16
N HIS A 187 19.72 -8.78 7.76
CA HIS A 187 20.56 -7.88 8.55
C HIS A 187 21.83 -8.59 9.09
N VAL A 188 22.31 -8.25 10.27
CA VAL A 188 23.50 -8.87 10.90
C VAL A 188 23.16 -10.24 11.52
N PHE A 189 21.90 -10.67 11.51
CA PHE A 189 21.44 -11.87 12.22
C PHE A 189 21.60 -13.18 11.43
N ASP A 190 22.08 -13.11 10.19
CA ASP A 190 22.20 -14.23 9.23
C ASP A 190 20.89 -15.04 9.01
N GLN A 191 19.76 -14.49 9.46
CA GLN A 191 18.43 -15.10 9.36
C GLN A 191 17.38 -14.01 9.10
N PRO A 192 16.42 -14.25 8.18
CA PRO A 192 15.32 -13.34 7.92
C PRO A 192 14.54 -12.99 9.20
N GLN A 193 14.37 -11.71 9.47
CA GLN A 193 13.65 -11.23 10.65
C GLN A 193 12.25 -10.73 10.30
N PRO A 194 11.20 -11.17 11.01
CA PRO A 194 9.81 -10.83 10.68
C PRO A 194 9.44 -9.38 11.02
N TRP A 195 10.21 -8.70 11.88
CA TRP A 195 10.01 -7.29 12.23
C TRP A 195 10.75 -6.31 11.31
N LEU A 196 11.54 -6.82 10.36
CA LEU A 196 12.12 -5.99 9.31
C LEU A 196 11.17 -5.90 8.12
N PHE A 197 11.32 -4.82 7.36
CA PHE A 197 10.55 -4.59 6.14
C PHE A 197 11.44 -4.82 4.92
N PRO A 198 11.69 -6.05 4.46
CA PRO A 198 12.33 -6.30 3.16
C PRO A 198 11.37 -6.13 1.98
N LEU A 199 11.85 -6.25 0.76
CA LEU A 199 11.02 -6.20 -0.44
C LEU A 199 10.10 -7.44 -0.52
N PHE A 200 10.59 -8.62 -0.17
CA PHE A 200 9.80 -9.86 -0.15
C PHE A 200 9.40 -10.19 1.30
N PRO A 201 8.10 -10.22 1.66
CA PRO A 201 6.92 -10.15 0.78
C PRO A 201 6.31 -8.75 0.57
N TRP A 202 6.80 -7.72 1.24
CA TRP A 202 6.07 -6.47 1.45
C TRP A 202 5.68 -5.73 0.16
N SER A 203 6.49 -5.81 -0.90
CA SER A 203 6.15 -5.19 -2.19
C SER A 203 4.92 -5.82 -2.85
N ALA A 204 4.58 -7.08 -2.54
CA ALA A 204 3.38 -7.72 -3.05
C ALA A 204 2.11 -6.94 -2.65
N PHE A 205 2.07 -6.38 -1.44
CA PHE A 205 0.95 -5.54 -0.99
C PHE A 205 0.85 -4.26 -1.81
N ALA A 206 1.97 -3.64 -2.16
CA ALA A 206 1.98 -2.43 -3.00
C ALA A 206 1.41 -2.72 -4.39
N PHE A 207 1.86 -3.80 -5.03
CA PHE A 207 1.40 -4.21 -6.35
C PHE A 207 -0.05 -4.73 -6.35
N ALA A 208 -0.47 -5.41 -5.28
CA ALA A 208 -1.88 -5.77 -5.08
C ALA A 208 -2.75 -4.51 -4.98
N GLY A 209 -2.29 -3.50 -4.23
CA GLY A 209 -2.95 -2.19 -4.14
C GLY A 209 -3.02 -1.47 -5.48
N LEU A 210 -1.93 -1.51 -6.26
CA LEU A 210 -1.89 -0.97 -7.61
C LEU A 210 -2.94 -1.63 -8.52
N ALA A 211 -3.00 -2.96 -8.52
CA ALA A 211 -3.94 -3.73 -9.31
C ALA A 211 -5.40 -3.41 -8.93
N VAL A 212 -5.71 -3.37 -7.64
CA VAL A 212 -7.03 -2.98 -7.13
C VAL A 212 -7.37 -1.55 -7.53
N GLY A 213 -6.41 -0.62 -7.43
CA GLY A 213 -6.59 0.77 -7.83
C GLY A 213 -6.96 0.91 -9.31
N PHE A 214 -6.27 0.22 -10.22
CA PHE A 214 -6.64 0.22 -11.64
C PHE A 214 -7.95 -0.54 -11.93
N PHE A 215 -8.24 -1.60 -11.17
CA PHE A 215 -9.50 -2.33 -11.28
C PHE A 215 -10.70 -1.42 -10.96
N LEU A 216 -10.60 -0.56 -9.95
CA LEU A 216 -11.65 0.40 -9.61
C LEU A 216 -11.97 1.38 -10.74
N PHE A 217 -11.01 1.69 -11.62
CA PHE A 217 -11.24 2.52 -12.80
C PHE A 217 -11.70 1.75 -14.04
N SER A 218 -11.54 0.43 -14.07
CA SER A 218 -12.00 -0.39 -15.19
C SER A 218 -13.52 -0.25 -15.38
N ASP A 219 -13.99 -0.32 -16.62
CA ASP A 219 -15.40 -0.09 -16.97
C ASP A 219 -16.37 -1.05 -16.28
N CYS A 220 -15.86 -2.20 -15.82
CA CYS A 220 -16.61 -3.16 -15.01
C CYS A 220 -17.10 -2.53 -13.69
N ALA A 221 -16.25 -1.78 -12.97
CA ALA A 221 -16.62 -1.12 -11.71
C ALA A 221 -17.58 0.07 -11.91
N ARG A 222 -17.41 0.81 -13.02
CA ARG A 222 -18.34 1.90 -13.41
C ARG A 222 -19.71 1.36 -13.78
N ARG A 223 -19.81 0.23 -14.49
CA ARG A 223 -21.10 -0.42 -14.81
C ARG A 223 -21.85 -0.92 -13.58
N THR A 224 -21.16 -1.48 -12.60
CA THR A 224 -21.80 -1.93 -11.34
C THR A 224 -22.32 -0.75 -10.52
N SER A 225 -21.56 0.35 -10.45
CA SER A 225 -22.01 1.59 -9.80
C SER A 225 -23.21 2.23 -10.53
N CYS A 226 -23.21 2.23 -11.86
CA CYS A 226 -24.37 2.66 -12.65
C CYS A 226 -25.58 1.72 -12.49
N ARG A 227 -25.39 0.41 -12.36
CA ARG A 227 -26.48 -0.56 -12.09
C ARG A 227 -27.11 -0.39 -10.69
N SER A 228 -26.30 -0.16 -9.66
CA SER A 228 -26.82 0.24 -8.34
C SER A 228 -27.54 1.59 -8.40
N CYS A 229 -27.05 2.54 -9.20
CA CYS A 229 -27.68 3.85 -9.36
C CYS A 229 -28.98 3.80 -10.20
N SER A 230 -29.11 2.87 -11.16
CA SER A 230 -30.35 2.66 -11.92
C SER A 230 -31.40 1.92 -11.11
N ILE A 231 -31.01 0.97 -10.25
CA ILE A 231 -31.94 0.31 -9.32
C ILE A 231 -32.40 1.30 -8.23
N CYS A 232 -31.50 2.13 -7.69
CA CYS A 232 -31.91 3.20 -6.76
C CYS A 232 -32.77 4.28 -7.43
N ARG A 233 -32.56 4.60 -8.72
CA ARG A 233 -33.46 5.51 -9.46
C ARG A 233 -34.84 4.89 -9.71
N ALA A 234 -34.91 3.59 -10.00
CA ALA A 234 -36.18 2.87 -10.14
C ALA A 234 -36.95 2.81 -8.80
N CYS A 235 -36.26 2.63 -7.66
CA CYS A 235 -36.86 2.71 -6.32
C CYS A 235 -37.28 4.14 -5.92
N ALA A 236 -36.55 5.17 -6.36
CA ALA A 236 -36.93 6.56 -6.11
C ALA A 236 -38.14 7.00 -6.93
N TYR A 237 -38.31 6.48 -8.16
CA TYR A 237 -39.46 6.80 -9.02
C TYR A 237 -40.75 6.12 -8.54
N THR A 238 -40.68 4.90 -7.99
CA THR A 238 -41.86 4.21 -7.43
C THR A 238 -42.35 4.79 -6.11
N ARG A 239 -41.50 5.49 -5.35
CA ARG A 239 -41.88 6.16 -4.09
C ARG A 239 -42.56 7.52 -4.30
N SER A 240 -42.45 8.11 -5.49
CA SER A 240 -43.11 9.37 -5.87
C SER A 240 -44.54 9.18 -6.39
N MET A 241 -44.94 7.98 -6.82
CA MET A 241 -46.30 7.71 -7.32
C MET A 241 -47.30 7.27 -6.23
N THR A 242 -46.83 6.90 -5.04
CA THR A 242 -47.68 6.43 -3.93
C THR A 242 -48.03 7.50 -2.90
N THR A 243 -47.48 8.72 -3.03
CA THR A 243 -47.70 9.83 -2.08
C THR A 243 -48.44 11.04 -2.69
N GLY A 244 -49.02 10.90 -3.89
CA GLY A 244 -49.63 12.00 -4.66
C GLY A 244 -51.17 12.02 -4.75
N THR A 245 -51.90 11.17 -4.03
CA THR A 245 -53.38 11.06 -4.15
C THR A 245 -54.10 11.11 -2.81
N ALA A 246 -53.77 12.09 -1.96
CA ALA A 246 -54.54 12.34 -0.74
C ALA A 246 -54.52 13.82 -0.30
N THR A 247 -54.94 14.76 -1.17
CA THR A 247 -55.41 16.09 -0.75
C THR A 247 -56.07 16.82 -1.92
N ARG A 248 -57.38 16.59 -2.13
CA ARG A 248 -58.32 17.59 -2.70
C ARG A 248 -59.76 17.04 -2.71
N ILE A 249 -60.45 17.12 -1.57
CA ILE A 249 -61.91 17.23 -1.53
C ILE A 249 -62.24 18.20 -0.38
N SER A 250 -62.42 19.48 -0.71
CA SER A 250 -63.12 20.47 0.12
C SER A 250 -63.64 21.58 -0.79
N SER A 251 -64.86 21.38 -1.28
CA SER A 251 -65.80 22.40 -1.75
C SER A 251 -67.11 21.70 -2.09
#